data_AF-A0A4Y7U3H0-F1
#
_entry.id   AF-A0A4Y7U3H0-F1
#
_cell.length_a   1.000
_cell.length_b   1.000
_cell.length_c   1.000
_cell.angle_alpha   90.00
_cell.angle_beta   90.00
_cell.angle_gamma   90.00
#
_symmetry.space_group_name_H-M   'P 1'
#
loop_
_entity.id
_entity.type
_entity.pdbx_description
1 polymer ?
#
loop_
_entity_poly.entity_id
_entity_poly.type
_entity_poly.pdbx_seq_one_letter_code
_entity_poly.pdbx_strand_id
1 'polypeptide(L)'
;AKDIIMKANSTLLIGTVIDFPEGRSNLEAKIKEANEAIENGADDLDFVCNYEAFKDGDIALVKEEILIGTQIGLAHNKTVKLIIEVAALSDKEII
;
A
#
# COMPACT_ATOMS: atom_id res chain seq x y z
N ALA A 1 9.25 -4.46 -16.81
CA ALA A 1 9.40 -5.66 -15.95
C ALA A 1 8.52 -6.82 -16.44
N LYS A 2 7.21 -6.61 -16.58
CA LYS A 2 6.24 -7.64 -16.99
C LYS A 2 6.60 -8.37 -18.29
N ASP A 3 7.04 -7.65 -19.31
CA ASP A 3 7.47 -8.23 -20.59
C ASP A 3 8.62 -9.24 -20.45
N ILE A 4 9.57 -8.97 -19.54
CA ILE A 4 10.72 -9.84 -19.30
C ILE A 4 10.25 -11.13 -18.63
N ILE A 5 9.34 -11.03 -17.65
CA ILE A 5 8.77 -12.16 -16.93
C ILE A 5 7.97 -13.05 -17.88
N MET A 6 7.13 -12.46 -18.73
CA MET A 6 6.34 -13.21 -19.72
C MET A 6 7.25 -13.94 -20.73
N LYS A 7 8.27 -13.26 -21.27
CA LYS A 7 9.23 -13.89 -22.20
C LYS A 7 9.99 -15.07 -21.59
N ALA A 8 10.16 -15.07 -20.27
CA ALA A 8 10.83 -16.15 -19.54
C ALA A 8 9.89 -17.29 -19.09
N ASN A 9 8.58 -17.22 -19.38
CA ASN A 9 7.57 -18.15 -18.84
C ASN A 9 7.68 -18.33 -17.31
N SER A 10 7.98 -17.24 -16.59
CA SER A 10 8.18 -17.26 -15.14
C SER A 10 6.89 -16.89 -14.39
N THR A 11 6.69 -17.48 -13.21
CA THR A 11 5.58 -17.15 -12.29
C THR A 11 5.96 -16.04 -11.29
N LEU A 12 7.02 -15.29 -11.55
CA LEU A 12 7.48 -14.20 -10.70
C LEU A 12 6.42 -13.08 -10.62
N LEU A 13 6.06 -12.70 -9.41
CA LEU A 13 5.12 -11.59 -9.13
C LEU A 13 5.86 -10.24 -9.05
N ILE A 14 5.17 -9.16 -9.35
CA ILE A 14 5.69 -7.79 -9.26
C ILE A 14 5.01 -7.07 -8.10
N GLY A 15 5.77 -6.66 -7.09
CA GLY A 15 5.30 -5.78 -6.02
C GLY A 15 5.78 -4.35 -6.22
N THR A 16 4.98 -3.39 -5.78
CA THR A 16 5.41 -1.99 -5.62
C THR A 16 4.86 -1.41 -4.33
N VAL A 17 5.46 -0.31 -3.91
CA VAL A 17 5.04 0.46 -2.73
C VAL A 17 4.07 1.57 -3.14
N ILE A 18 3.22 2.00 -2.20
CA ILE A 18 2.30 3.14 -2.34
C ILE A 18 2.54 4.12 -1.20
N ASP A 19 2.74 5.39 -1.54
CA ASP A 19 3.05 6.52 -0.66
C ASP A 19 4.28 6.30 0.24
N PHE A 20 5.32 5.73 -0.36
CA PHE A 20 6.56 5.41 0.33
C PHE A 20 7.58 6.57 0.26
N PRO A 21 8.35 6.84 1.33
CA PRO A 21 8.40 6.09 2.60
C PRO A 21 7.50 6.62 3.71
N GLU A 22 6.85 7.78 3.54
CA GLU A 22 6.31 8.52 4.67
C GLU A 22 4.85 8.20 5.00
N GLY A 23 4.03 7.77 4.03
CA GLY A 23 2.62 7.47 4.27
C GLY A 23 1.73 8.70 4.56
N ARG A 24 2.19 9.92 4.25
CA ARG A 24 1.54 11.20 4.61
C ARG A 24 0.79 11.88 3.47
N SER A 25 0.80 11.30 2.27
CA SER A 25 0.02 11.84 1.17
C SER A 25 -1.47 11.75 1.48
N ASN A 26 -2.27 12.63 0.89
CA ASN A 26 -3.71 12.55 1.02
C ASN A 26 -4.26 11.28 0.33
N LEU A 27 -5.48 10.90 0.71
CA LEU A 27 -6.12 9.68 0.22
C LEU A 27 -6.25 9.63 -1.31
N GLU A 28 -6.56 10.76 -1.95
CA GLU A 28 -6.70 10.82 -3.42
C GLU A 28 -5.38 10.49 -4.13
N ALA A 29 -4.25 11.00 -3.62
CA ALA A 29 -2.93 10.70 -4.16
C ALA A 29 -2.60 9.20 -4.00
N LYS A 30 -2.86 8.62 -2.83
CA LYS A 30 -2.68 7.18 -2.57
C LYS A 30 -3.52 6.31 -3.54
N ILE A 31 -4.78 6.68 -3.75
CA ILE A 31 -5.69 5.99 -4.68
C ILE A 31 -5.14 6.08 -6.11
N LYS A 32 -4.71 7.27 -6.54
CA LYS A 32 -4.18 7.49 -7.88
C LYS A 32 -2.93 6.64 -8.13
N GLU A 33 -1.97 6.68 -7.21
CA GLU A 33 -0.74 5.88 -7.30
C GLU A 33 -1.03 4.38 -7.33
N ALA A 34 -1.96 3.90 -6.50
CA ALA A 34 -2.37 2.49 -6.48
C ALA A 34 -2.99 2.04 -7.81
N ASN A 35 -3.85 2.86 -8.41
CA ASN A 35 -4.44 2.55 -9.71
C ASN A 35 -3.38 2.56 -10.83
N GLU A 36 -2.49 3.55 -10.84
CA GLU A 36 -1.38 3.61 -11.79
C GLU A 36 -0.45 2.39 -11.65
N ALA A 37 -0.17 1.93 -10.43
CA ALA A 37 0.60 0.72 -10.16
C ALA A 37 -0.09 -0.54 -10.74
N ILE A 38 -1.41 -0.65 -10.58
CA ILE A 38 -2.21 -1.75 -11.13
C ILE A 38 -2.18 -1.74 -12.66
N GLU A 39 -2.36 -0.56 -13.27
CA GLU A 39 -2.30 -0.38 -14.73
C GLU A 39 -0.93 -0.75 -15.30
N ASN A 40 0.14 -0.39 -14.58
CA ASN A 40 1.51 -0.78 -14.89
C ASN A 40 1.81 -2.27 -14.63
N GLY A 41 0.84 -3.00 -14.08
CA GLY A 41 0.84 -4.44 -14.01
C GLY A 41 1.41 -5.03 -12.72
N ALA A 42 1.43 -4.26 -11.63
CA ALA A 42 1.74 -4.78 -10.30
C ALA A 42 0.73 -5.87 -9.87
N ASP A 43 1.23 -6.84 -9.12
CA ASP A 43 0.49 -7.94 -8.51
C ASP A 43 0.24 -7.67 -7.01
N ASP A 44 1.19 -7.00 -6.36
CA ASP A 44 1.12 -6.59 -4.95
C ASP A 44 1.29 -5.08 -4.78
N LEU A 45 0.54 -4.51 -3.83
CA LEU A 45 0.60 -3.12 -3.42
C LEU A 45 0.92 -3.02 -1.93
N ASP A 46 2.08 -2.44 -1.59
CA ASP A 46 2.56 -2.29 -0.22
C ASP A 46 2.38 -0.83 0.22
N PHE A 47 1.26 -0.52 0.89
CA PHE A 47 0.92 0.83 1.33
C PHE A 47 1.64 1.20 2.62
N VAL A 48 2.18 2.42 2.71
CA VAL A 48 2.63 2.97 4.00
C VAL A 48 1.44 3.60 4.73
N CYS A 49 1.17 3.10 5.94
CA CYS A 49 0.17 3.67 6.83
C CYS A 49 0.63 5.06 7.30
N ASN A 50 -0.32 5.98 7.49
CA ASN A 50 -0.01 7.26 8.11
C ASN A 50 0.25 7.09 9.62
N TYR A 51 1.45 6.64 9.96
CA TYR A 51 1.85 6.36 11.34
C TYR A 51 1.98 7.64 12.18
N GLU A 52 2.21 8.81 11.56
CA GLU A 52 2.15 10.10 12.27
C GLU A 52 0.71 10.41 12.71
N ALA A 53 -0.26 10.30 11.81
CA ALA A 53 -1.69 10.47 12.14
C ALA A 53 -2.16 9.46 13.20
N PHE A 54 -1.69 8.21 13.12
CA PHE A 54 -1.96 7.20 14.14
C PHE A 54 -1.47 7.62 15.53
N LYS A 55 -0.23 8.12 15.61
CA LYS A 55 0.37 8.62 16.86
C LYS A 55 -0.33 9.86 17.41
N ASP A 56 -0.83 10.71 16.52
CA ASP A 56 -1.63 11.89 16.87
C ASP A 56 -3.07 11.54 17.27
N GLY A 57 -3.45 10.26 17.20
CA GLY A 57 -4.76 9.75 17.59
C GLY A 57 -5.85 9.89 16.53
N ASP A 58 -5.49 10.26 15.29
CA ASP A 58 -6.41 10.30 14.15
C ASP A 58 -6.62 8.90 13.55
N ILE A 59 -7.23 8.04 14.37
CA ILE A 59 -7.54 6.66 14.01
C ILE A 59 -8.58 6.58 12.88
N ALA A 60 -9.41 7.61 12.72
CA ALA A 60 -10.44 7.65 11.69
C ALA A 60 -9.82 7.75 10.30
N LEU A 61 -8.87 8.67 10.11
CA LEU A 61 -8.12 8.80 8.86
C LEU A 61 -7.41 7.50 8.50
N VAL A 62 -6.64 6.93 9.43
CA VAL A 62 -5.87 5.70 9.19
C VAL A 62 -6.79 4.53 8.82
N LYS A 63 -7.95 4.40 9.47
CA LYS A 63 -8.96 3.38 9.13
C LYS A 63 -9.53 3.56 7.74
N GLU A 64 -9.82 4.81 7.34
CA GLU A 64 -10.33 5.12 6.00
C GLU A 64 -9.29 4.75 4.93
N GLU A 65 -8.04 5.12 5.12
CA GLU A 65 -6.94 4.77 4.20
C GLU A 65 -6.78 3.26 4.03
N ILE A 66 -6.77 2.52 5.15
CA ILE A 66 -6.67 1.05 5.13
C ILE A 66 -7.87 0.42 4.42
N LEU A 67 -9.08 0.90 4.71
CA LEU A 67 -10.30 0.38 4.09
C LEU A 67 -10.25 0.55 2.57
N ILE A 68 -9.93 1.76 2.11
CA ILE A 68 -9.92 2.10 0.68
C ILE A 68 -8.78 1.38 -0.05
N GLY A 69 -7.56 1.36 0.51
CA GLY A 69 -6.44 0.60 -0.06
C GLY A 69 -6.77 -0.89 -0.21
N THR A 70 -7.41 -1.48 0.81
CA THR A 70 -7.87 -2.88 0.77
C THR A 70 -8.95 -3.08 -0.29
N GLN A 71 -9.92 -2.17 -0.41
CA GLN A 71 -10.97 -2.24 -1.42
C GLN A 71 -10.41 -2.21 -2.85
N ILE A 72 -9.43 -1.35 -3.12
CA ILE A 72 -8.73 -1.29 -4.42
C ILE A 72 -8.09 -2.65 -4.73
N GLY A 73 -7.34 -3.21 -3.78
CA GLY A 73 -6.73 -4.53 -3.96
C GLY A 73 -7.74 -5.63 -4.29
N LEU A 74 -8.82 -5.71 -3.51
CA LEU A 74 -9.87 -6.71 -3.72
C LEU A 74 -10.57 -6.54 -5.08
N ALA A 75 -10.90 -5.31 -5.46
CA ALA A 75 -11.58 -5.02 -6.73
C ALA A 75 -10.74 -5.42 -7.96
N HIS A 76 -9.41 -5.37 -7.85
CA HIS A 76 -8.48 -5.69 -8.93
C HIS A 76 -7.79 -7.05 -8.78
N ASN A 77 -8.20 -7.86 -7.80
CA ASN A 77 -7.60 -9.17 -7.47
C ASN A 77 -6.07 -9.07 -7.26
N LYS A 78 -5.67 -8.13 -6.40
CA LYS A 78 -4.27 -7.83 -6.02
C LYS A 78 -4.04 -8.07 -4.53
N THR A 79 -2.81 -8.40 -4.17
CA THR A 79 -2.41 -8.48 -2.76
C THR A 79 -2.19 -7.07 -2.23
N VAL A 80 -2.71 -6.77 -1.04
CA VAL A 80 -2.46 -5.51 -0.34
C VAL A 80 -1.69 -5.82 0.94
N LYS A 81 -0.59 -5.09 1.17
CA LYS A 81 0.20 -5.13 2.40
C LYS A 81 0.23 -3.74 3.01
N LEU A 82 0.29 -3.69 4.34
CA LEU A 82 0.32 -2.44 5.11
C LEU A 82 1.64 -2.35 5.86
N ILE A 83 2.46 -1.36 5.50
CA ILE A 83 3.69 -1.00 6.20
C ILE A 83 3.29 -0.06 7.34
N ILE A 84 3.44 -0.53 8.57
CA ILE A 84 3.11 0.24 9.78
C ILE A 84 4.28 1.08 10.32
N GLU A 85 5.46 0.96 9.70
CA GLU A 85 6.70 1.61 10.13
C GLU A 85 7.04 1.37 11.61
N VAL A 86 7.34 0.10 11.95
CA VAL A 86 7.60 -0.37 13.32
C VAL A 86 8.62 0.49 14.08
N ALA A 87 9.64 1.02 13.40
CA ALA A 87 10.67 1.86 14.02
C ALA A 87 10.12 3.19 14.57
N ALA A 88 8.97 3.66 14.09
CA ALA A 88 8.31 4.87 14.53
C ALA A 88 7.28 4.65 15.66
N LEU A 89 6.93 3.39 15.96
CA LEU A 89 5.88 2.98 16.88
C LEU A 89 6.45 2.37 18.17
N SER A 90 5.69 2.49 19.26
CA SER A 90 5.90 1.76 20.51
C SER A 90 5.28 0.36 20.47
N ASP A 91 5.69 -0.53 21.38
CA ASP A 91 5.12 -1.89 21.49
C ASP A 91 3.59 -1.90 21.62
N LYS A 92 3.02 -0.87 22.27
CA LYS A 92 1.56 -0.74 22.42
C LYS A 92 0.86 -0.27 21.15
N GLU A 93 1.56 0.48 20.31
CA GLU A 93 1.03 0.99 19.04
C GLU A 93 1.11 -0.08 17.93
N ILE A 94 2.00 -1.05 18.07
CA ILE A 94 2.16 -2.18 17.14
C ILE A 94 1.04 -3.23 17.30
N ILE A 95 0.46 -3.36 18.50
CA ILE A 95 -0.55 -4.38 18.86
C ILE A 95 -1.96 -3.81 18.71
#